data_AF-A0A9Q3KWK7-F1
#
_entry.id   AF-A0A9Q3KWK7-F1
#
_cell.length_a   1.000
_cell.length_b   1.000
_cell.length_c   1.000
_cell.angle_alpha   90.00
_cell.angle_beta   90.00
_cell.angle_gamma   90.00
#
_symmetry.space_group_name_H-M   'P 1'
#
loop_
_entity.id
_entity.type
_entity.pdbx_description
1 polymer ?
#
loop_
_entity_poly.entity_id
_entity_poly.type
_entity_poly.pdbx_seq_one_letter_code
_entity_poly.pdbx_strand_id
1 'polypeptide(L)'
;MKEVGHVSLYIADFRSLVSRIGDWGERTLIHLFRKGLPSRILHQLASHPSRIDSLQDLIDITLELDTRYHERQKEKSHHQEKKYEASKSNSSHNQNS
;
A
#
# COMPACT_ATOMS: atom_id res chain seq x y z
N MET A 1 3.80 12.68 6.95
CA MET A 1 2.46 12.51 6.33
C MET A 1 1.85 11.26 6.92
N LYS A 2 0.57 11.30 7.34
CA LYS A 2 -0.11 10.11 7.89
C LYS A 2 -0.14 9.03 6.80
N GLU A 3 0.49 7.89 7.07
CA GLU A 3 0.62 6.73 6.17
C GLU A 3 -0.71 5.96 6.02
N VAL A 4 -1.80 6.68 5.81
CA VAL A 4 -3.17 6.12 5.72
C VAL A 4 -3.90 6.62 4.47
N GLY A 5 -3.25 7.45 3.65
CA GLY A 5 -3.78 7.84 2.36
C GLY A 5 -3.49 6.76 1.32
N HIS A 6 -4.55 6.21 0.71
CA HIS A 6 -4.42 5.29 -0.41
C HIS A 6 -3.59 5.93 -1.53
N VAL A 7 -2.61 5.19 -2.05
CA VAL A 7 -1.75 5.67 -3.13
C VAL A 7 -2.56 5.99 -4.40
N SER A 8 -3.74 5.40 -4.54
CA SER A 8 -4.71 5.71 -5.60
C SER A 8 -5.14 7.18 -5.64
N LEU A 9 -5.31 7.84 -4.49
CA LEU A 9 -5.67 9.26 -4.45
C LEU A 9 -4.51 10.13 -4.96
N TYR A 10 -3.29 9.82 -4.51
CA TYR A 10 -2.09 10.50 -5.00
C TYR A 10 -1.90 10.31 -6.51
N ILE A 11 -2.15 9.11 -7.05
CA ILE A 11 -2.10 8.85 -8.49
C ILE A 11 -3.13 9.71 -9.24
N ALA A 12 -4.36 9.80 -8.73
CA ALA A 12 -5.41 10.61 -9.35
C ALA A 12 -5.03 12.10 -9.38
N ASP A 13 -4.53 12.64 -8.25
CA ASP A 13 -4.06 14.02 -8.15
C ASP A 13 -2.86 14.28 -9.08
N PHE A 14 -1.91 13.34 -9.14
CA PHE A 14 -0.76 13.43 -10.03
C PHE A 14 -1.18 13.46 -11.49
N ARG A 15 -2.10 12.58 -11.92
CA ARG A 15 -2.61 12.59 -13.31
C ARG A 15 -3.33 13.89 -13.64
N SER A 16 -4.13 14.43 -12.71
CA SER A 16 -4.76 15.74 -12.88
C SER A 16 -3.72 16.85 -13.05
N LEU A 17 -2.66 16.82 -12.23
CA LEU A 17 -1.58 17.81 -12.29
C LEU A 17 -0.79 17.74 -13.60
N VAL A 18 -0.44 16.53 -14.06
CA VAL A 18 0.23 16.31 -15.35
C VAL A 18 -0.62 16.80 -16.51
N SER A 19 -1.93 16.49 -16.49
CA SER A 19 -2.86 16.97 -17.51
C SER A 19 -2.98 18.50 -17.56
N ARG A 20 -2.75 19.19 -16.44
CA ARG A 20 -2.82 20.66 -16.36
C ARG A 20 -1.52 21.35 -16.76
N ILE A 21 -0.39 20.68 -16.56
CA ILE A 21 0.95 21.26 -16.77
C ILE A 21 1.44 21.05 -18.22
N GLY A 22 0.96 20.03 -18.94
CA GLY A 22 1.32 19.77 -20.35
C GLY A 22 2.61 18.96 -20.54
N ASP A 23 3.17 18.95 -21.77
CA ASP A 23 4.23 18.08 -22.35
C ASP A 23 5.54 17.95 -21.54
N TRP A 24 5.47 17.42 -20.33
CA TRP A 24 6.63 17.03 -19.56
C TRP A 24 7.08 15.66 -20.07
N GLY A 25 8.36 15.56 -20.44
CA GLY A 25 8.93 14.30 -20.89
C GLY A 25 8.72 13.19 -19.86
N GLU A 26 8.43 11.98 -20.32
CA GLU A 26 8.05 10.84 -19.48
C GLU A 26 9.09 10.55 -18.38
N ARG A 27 10.38 10.70 -18.68
CA ARG A 27 11.46 10.56 -17.70
C ARG A 27 11.35 11.54 -16.53
N THR A 28 10.94 12.77 -16.81
CA THR A 28 10.73 13.81 -15.80
C THR A 28 9.53 13.46 -14.92
N LEU A 29 8.45 12.99 -15.54
CA LEU A 29 7.25 12.53 -14.83
C LEU A 29 7.54 11.35 -13.90
N ILE A 30 8.29 10.36 -14.37
CA ILE A 30 8.75 9.22 -13.56
C ILE A 30 9.54 9.70 -12.34
N HIS A 31 10.47 10.65 -12.54
CA HIS A 31 11.27 11.18 -11.45
C HIS A 31 10.43 11.92 -10.40
N LEU A 32 9.50 12.77 -10.84
CA LEU A 32 8.57 13.48 -9.95
C LEU A 32 7.67 12.52 -9.19
N PHE A 33 7.13 11.53 -9.89
CA PHE A 33 6.25 10.53 -9.29
C PHE A 33 6.97 9.80 -8.16
N ARG A 34 8.20 9.31 -8.40
CA ARG A 34 9.03 8.64 -7.38
C ARG A 34 9.32 9.54 -6.18
N LYS A 35 9.53 10.83 -6.39
CA LYS A 35 9.81 11.77 -5.28
C LYS A 35 8.61 11.95 -4.33
N GLY A 36 7.39 11.85 -4.83
CA GLY A 36 6.17 11.98 -4.01
C GLY A 36 5.71 10.68 -3.36
N LEU A 37 6.34 9.54 -3.66
CA LEU A 37 5.96 8.25 -3.07
C LEU A 37 6.50 8.11 -1.62
N PRO A 38 5.76 7.41 -0.75
CA PRO A 38 6.25 7.06 0.57
C PRO A 38 7.45 6.12 0.47
N SER A 39 8.38 6.24 1.42
CA SER A 39 9.64 5.47 1.47
C SER A 39 9.40 3.96 1.42
N ARG A 40 8.29 3.50 2.00
CA ARG A 40 7.86 2.11 1.98
C ARG A 40 7.61 1.59 0.57
N ILE A 41 6.87 2.34 -0.25
CA ILE A 41 6.60 1.96 -1.65
C ILE A 41 7.88 2.06 -2.46
N LEU A 42 8.73 3.06 -2.22
CA LEU A 42 10.05 3.18 -2.84
C LEU A 42 10.94 1.96 -2.57
N HIS A 43 10.93 1.45 -1.34
CA HIS A 43 11.69 0.25 -0.98
C HIS A 43 11.16 -1.00 -1.68
N GLN A 44 9.83 -1.15 -1.75
CA GLN A 44 9.20 -2.27 -2.46
C GLN A 44 9.42 -2.20 -3.97
N LEU A 45 9.40 -1.00 -4.56
CA LEU A 45 9.77 -0.75 -5.96
C LEU A 45 11.23 -1.10 -6.24
N ALA A 46 12.15 -0.74 -5.34
CA ALA A 46 13.57 -1.06 -5.50
C ALA A 46 13.85 -2.57 -5.41
N SER A 47 13.04 -3.31 -4.64
CA SER A 47 13.09 -4.77 -4.55
C SER A 47 12.30 -5.48 -5.66
N HIS A 48 11.58 -4.75 -6.51
CA HIS A 48 10.74 -5.34 -7.53
C HIS A 48 11.61 -5.76 -8.73
N PRO A 49 11.48 -7.01 -9.22
CA PRO A 49 12.36 -7.54 -10.27
C PRO A 49 12.05 -6.99 -11.67
N SER A 50 10.90 -6.35 -11.87
CA SER A 50 10.45 -5.85 -13.17
C SER A 50 11.10 -4.52 -13.52
N ARG A 51 11.52 -4.35 -14.78
CA ARG A 51 11.94 -3.04 -15.31
C ARG A 51 10.73 -2.14 -15.44
N ILE A 52 10.90 -0.89 -15.02
CA ILE A 52 9.88 0.14 -15.10
C ILE A 52 10.32 1.07 -16.22
N ASP A 53 9.83 0.81 -17.43
CA ASP A 53 10.22 1.53 -18.63
C ASP A 53 9.23 2.65 -18.97
N SER A 54 8.00 2.61 -18.45
CA SER A 54 6.99 3.65 -18.60
C SER A 54 6.48 4.20 -17.26
N LEU A 55 5.97 5.44 -17.29
CA LEU A 55 5.20 6.01 -16.20
C LEU A 55 3.96 5.15 -15.87
N GLN A 56 3.34 4.55 -16.88
CA GLN A 56 2.15 3.73 -16.67
C GLN A 56 2.48 2.44 -15.89
N ASP A 57 3.58 1.76 -16.24
CA ASP A 57 4.07 0.59 -15.50
C ASP A 57 4.38 0.94 -14.05
N LEU A 58 4.99 2.12 -13.82
CA LEU A 58 5.29 2.60 -12.48
C LEU A 58 4.03 2.76 -11.63
N ILE A 59 2.97 3.33 -12.23
CA ILE A 59 1.67 3.53 -11.56
C ILE A 59 1.03 2.18 -11.24
N ASP A 60 1.02 1.25 -12.19
CA ASP A 60 0.36 -0.04 -12.04
C ASP A 60 1.05 -0.91 -10.98
N ILE A 61 2.39 -0.98 -10.98
CA ILE A 61 3.16 -1.67 -9.92
C ILE A 61 2.91 -1.03 -8.55
N THR A 62 2.88 0.30 -8.50
CA THR A 62 2.64 1.03 -7.24
C THR A 62 1.25 0.73 -6.68
N LEU A 63 0.23 0.64 -7.55
CA LEU A 63 -1.13 0.28 -7.16
C LEU A 63 -1.24 -1.16 -6.68
N GLU A 64 -0.55 -2.10 -7.34
CA GLU A 64 -0.51 -3.50 -6.92
C GLU A 64 0.13 -3.64 -5.53
N LEU A 65 1.24 -2.94 -5.29
CA LEU A 65 1.93 -2.95 -3.99
C LEU A 65 1.06 -2.37 -2.86
N ASP A 66 0.32 -1.29 -3.13
CA ASP A 66 -0.61 -0.70 -2.16
C ASP A 66 -1.79 -1.64 -1.87
N THR A 67 -2.35 -2.26 -2.91
CA THR A 67 -3.45 -3.23 -2.79
C THR A 67 -3.04 -4.44 -1.96
N ARG A 68 -1.91 -5.09 -2.31
CA ARG A 68 -1.38 -6.24 -1.56
C ARG A 68 -1.08 -5.91 -0.11
N TYR A 69 -0.67 -4.68 0.18
CA TYR A 69 -0.45 -4.26 1.56
C TYR A 69 -1.75 -4.15 2.34
N HIS A 70 -2.76 -3.51 1.77
CA HIS A 70 -4.06 -3.38 2.41
C HIS A 70 -4.71 -4.74 2.64
N GLU A 71 -4.62 -5.66 1.68
CA GLU A 71 -5.06 -7.05 1.85
C GLU A 71 -4.35 -7.73 3.03
N ARG A 72 -3.02 -7.66 3.09
CA ARG A 72 -2.23 -8.23 4.20
C ARG A 72 -2.57 -7.62 5.56
N GLN A 73 -2.88 -6.32 5.60
CA GLN A 73 -3.29 -5.67 6.85
C GLN A 73 -4.68 -6.13 7.29
N LYS A 74 -5.62 -6.30 6.36
CA LYS A 74 -6.95 -6.87 6.65
C LYS A 74 -6.85 -8.31 7.19
N GLU A 75 -5.97 -9.13 6.63
CA GLU A 75 -5.75 -10.50 7.14
C GLU A 75 -5.18 -10.53 8.57
N LYS A 76 -4.29 -9.58 8.90
CA LYS A 76 -3.72 -9.47 10.26
C LYS A 76 -4.76 -9.02 11.28
N SER A 77 -5.70 -8.15 10.91
CA SER A 77 -6.81 -7.75 11.77
C SER A 77 -7.76 -8.91 12.09
N HIS A 78 -8.10 -9.74 11.09
CA HIS A 78 -8.96 -10.91 11.31
C HIS A 78 -8.31 -12.04 12.12
N HIS A 79 -6.97 -12.17 12.06
CA HIS A 79 -6.26 -13.16 12.89
C HIS A 79 -6.06 -12.73 14.35
N GLN A 80 -6.12 -11.43 14.63
CA GLN A 80 -6.09 -10.94 16.00
C GLN A 80 -7.39 -11.26 16.74
N GLU A 81 -8.56 -11.03 16.12
CA GLU A 81 -9.86 -11.36 16.76
C GLU A 81 -9.97 -12.84 17.14
N LYS A 82 -9.49 -13.77 16.30
CA LYS A 82 -9.53 -15.21 16.62
C LYS A 82 -8.62 -15.64 17.77
N LYS A 83 -7.56 -14.89 18.08
CA LYS A 83 -6.68 -15.20 19.23
C LYS A 83 -7.25 -14.70 20.56
N TYR A 84 -8.05 -13.64 20.55
CA TYR A 84 -8.69 -13.13 21.77
C TYR A 84 -9.92 -13.96 22.17
N GLU A 85 -10.58 -14.64 21.22
CA GLU A 85 -11.76 -15.47 21.52
C GLU A 85 -11.37 -16.89 22.02
N ALA A 86 -10.30 -17.48 21.49
CA ALA A 86 -9.78 -18.77 21.97
C ALA A 86 -9.18 -18.70 23.40
N SER A 87 -8.89 -17.50 23.90
CA SER A 87 -8.33 -17.30 25.25
C SER A 87 -9.40 -17.16 26.35
N LYS A 88 -10.68 -17.02 25.99
CA LYS A 88 -11.78 -16.89 26.97
C LYS A 88 -12.56 -18.19 27.23
N SER A 89 -12.37 -19.25 26.45
CA SER A 89 -13.14 -20.49 26.59
C SER A 89 -12.55 -21.53 27.57
N ASN A 90 -11.37 -21.29 28.16
CA ASN A 90 -10.71 -22.26 29.05
C ASN A 90 -10.83 -21.94 30.56
N SER A 91 -11.71 -21.02 30.96
CA SER A 91 -11.90 -20.70 32.39
C SER A 91 -13.38 -20.74 32.78
N SER A 92 -13.97 -21.93 32.77
CA SER A 92 -15.18 -22.25 33.56
C SER A 92 -15.47 -23.75 33.48
N HIS A 93 -14.81 -24.56 34.31
CA HIS A 93 -15.47 -25.58 35.15
C HIS A 93 -14.41 -26.34 35.96
N ASN A 94 -14.08 -25.85 37.15
CA ASN A 94 -13.71 -26.75 38.22
C ASN A 94 -14.07 -26.10 39.56
N GLN A 95 -14.47 -26.94 40.50
CA GLN A 95 -14.89 -26.68 41.88
C GLN A 95 -16.40 -26.45 42.05
N ASN A 96 -17.11 -27.49 42.51
CA ASN A 96 -17.40 -27.54 43.94
C ASN A 96 -17.62 -28.98 44.43
N SER A 97 -17.17 -29.19 45.67
CA SER A 97 -17.25 -30.36 46.53
C SER A 97 -18.67 -30.84 46.86
#